data_AF-A0A7L8V1Z6-F1
#
_entry.id   AF-A0A7L8V1Z6-F1
#
_cell.length_a   1.000
_cell.length_b   1.000
_cell.length_c   1.000
_cell.angle_alpha   90.00
_cell.angle_beta   90.00
_cell.angle_gamma   90.00
#
_symmetry.space_group_name_H-M   'P 1'
#
loop_
_entity.id
_entity.type
_entity.pdbx_description
1 polymer ?
#
loop_
_entity_poly.entity_id
_entity_poly.type
_entity_poly.pdbx_seq_one_letter_code
_entity_poly.pdbx_strand_id
1 'polypeptide(L)'
;MIKIVKIFAILMFILLLSGCSHTPYMQFSQNAIYITDKDSTNIIELKNPKKIHRFDSCVFDGFTIDDVNLHLEYIKLHSQCQWNGLSSSFYQNFLNLNIKKLQLIKTFKKDKYNIFLYAKDGKEFYFVHTYDVSSDLFLIDYDGSFVTKICDECYLLDKSIQFNERIDKSLIDRNFFEGYFSRESNRDYYEK
;
A
#
# COMPACT_ATOMS: atom_id res chain seq x y z
N MET A 1 -35.36 -44.31 2.38
CA MET A 1 -33.97 -44.06 1.89
C MET A 1 -33.82 -42.77 1.09
N ILE A 2 -34.61 -42.53 0.03
CA ILE A 2 -34.44 -41.38 -0.89
C ILE A 2 -34.47 -40.00 -0.20
N LYS A 3 -35.28 -39.82 0.86
CA LYS A 3 -35.35 -38.54 1.61
C LYS A 3 -34.07 -38.23 2.41
N ILE A 4 -33.38 -39.26 2.94
CA ILE A 4 -32.18 -39.09 3.76
C ILE A 4 -30.98 -38.69 2.89
N VAL A 5 -30.84 -39.29 1.70
CA VAL A 5 -29.79 -38.95 0.73
C VAL A 5 -29.93 -37.50 0.24
N LYS A 6 -31.17 -37.03 0.00
CA LYS A 6 -31.43 -35.63 -0.38
C LYS A 6 -31.07 -34.64 0.73
N ILE A 7 -31.39 -34.96 1.99
CA ILE A 7 -31.03 -34.12 3.14
C ILE A 7 -29.51 -34.05 3.31
N PHE A 8 -28.81 -35.18 3.15
CA PHE A 8 -27.35 -35.23 3.24
C PHE A 8 -26.67 -34.45 2.12
N ALA A 9 -27.19 -34.52 0.89
CA ALA A 9 -26.70 -33.74 -0.24
C ALA A 9 -26.91 -32.23 -0.04
N ILE A 10 -28.04 -31.81 0.54
CA ILE A 10 -28.30 -30.40 0.86
C ILE A 10 -27.36 -29.90 1.96
N LEU A 11 -27.12 -30.70 3.01
CA LEU A 11 -26.18 -30.34 4.08
C LEU A 11 -24.73 -30.23 3.56
N MET A 12 -24.33 -31.14 2.67
CA MET A 12 -23.00 -31.11 2.04
C MET A 12 -22.84 -29.89 1.12
N PHE A 13 -23.91 -29.48 0.41
CA PHE A 13 -23.90 -28.27 -0.42
C PHE A 13 -23.81 -26.99 0.41
N ILE A 14 -24.43 -26.93 1.59
CA ILE A 14 -24.34 -25.79 2.52
C ILE A 14 -22.92 -25.66 3.09
N LEU A 15 -22.25 -26.78 3.39
CA LEU A 15 -20.87 -26.80 3.90
C LEU A 15 -19.83 -26.35 2.86
N LEU A 16 -20.13 -26.44 1.57
CA LEU A 16 -19.25 -25.96 0.49
C LEU A 16 -19.31 -24.42 0.32
N LEU A 17 -20.31 -23.75 0.92
CA LEU A 17 -20.49 -22.30 0.81
C LEU A 17 -19.89 -21.51 1.99
N SER A 18 -19.45 -22.17 3.06
CA SER A 18 -18.89 -21.51 4.26
C SER A 18 -17.38 -21.23 4.19
N GLY A 19 -16.79 -21.24 3.00
CA GLY A 19 -15.43 -20.77 2.79
C GLY A 19 -15.35 -19.24 2.91
N CYS A 20 -15.38 -18.69 4.12
CA CYS A 20 -14.98 -17.30 4.34
C CYS A 20 -13.48 -17.17 4.06
N SER A 21 -13.11 -16.82 2.83
CA SER A 21 -11.78 -16.34 2.53
C SER A 21 -11.59 -14.99 3.24
N HIS A 22 -10.75 -14.95 4.28
CA HIS A 22 -10.35 -13.70 4.89
C HIS A 22 -9.41 -12.97 3.92
N THR A 23 -9.94 -11.99 3.19
CA THR A 23 -9.14 -11.19 2.26
C THR A 23 -8.41 -10.10 3.05
N PRO A 24 -7.10 -9.90 2.83
CA PRO A 24 -6.40 -8.74 3.37
C PRO A 24 -7.15 -7.47 3.02
N TYR A 25 -7.30 -6.59 4.00
CA TYR A 25 -7.99 -5.32 3.80
C TYR A 25 -7.32 -4.22 4.62
N MET A 26 -7.47 -2.99 4.11
CA MET A 26 -7.01 -1.79 4.78
C MET A 26 -8.21 -0.97 5.23
N GLN A 27 -8.19 -0.56 6.49
CA GLN A 27 -9.22 0.30 7.08
C GLN A 27 -8.58 1.56 7.64
N PHE A 28 -9.21 2.68 7.37
CA PHE A 28 -8.72 4.00 7.76
C PHE A 28 -9.70 4.64 8.73
N SER A 29 -9.18 5.09 9.87
CA SER A 29 -9.92 5.86 10.86
C SER A 29 -9.29 7.24 11.03
N GLN A 30 -9.86 8.08 11.89
CA GLN A 30 -9.34 9.42 12.13
C GLN A 30 -7.91 9.40 12.67
N ASN A 31 -7.58 8.45 13.57
CA ASN A 31 -6.31 8.43 14.30
C ASN A 31 -5.53 7.13 14.13
N ALA A 32 -5.96 6.24 13.23
CA ALA A 32 -5.28 4.96 13.01
C ALA A 32 -5.56 4.38 11.64
N ILE A 33 -4.58 3.64 11.13
CA ILE A 33 -4.68 2.81 9.93
C ILE A 33 -4.49 1.36 10.35
N TYR A 34 -5.41 0.52 9.90
CA TYR A 34 -5.42 -0.90 10.18
C TYR A 34 -5.09 -1.63 8.88
N ILE A 35 -4.00 -2.38 8.90
CA ILE A 35 -3.58 -3.24 7.80
C ILE A 35 -3.76 -4.67 8.28
N THR A 36 -4.91 -5.27 7.92
CA THR A 36 -5.25 -6.62 8.35
C THR A 36 -4.80 -7.64 7.31
N ASP A 37 -4.24 -8.74 7.80
CA ASP A 37 -3.92 -9.95 7.06
C ASP A 37 -4.71 -11.14 7.65
N LYS A 38 -4.47 -12.34 7.14
CA LYS A 38 -5.17 -13.55 7.57
C LYS A 38 -5.06 -13.81 9.08
N ASP A 39 -3.88 -13.60 9.65
CA ASP A 39 -3.55 -14.00 11.02
C ASP A 39 -3.13 -12.83 11.92
N SER A 40 -3.05 -11.60 11.38
CA SER A 40 -2.58 -10.42 12.14
C SER A 40 -3.16 -9.10 11.64
N THR A 41 -3.21 -8.11 12.53
CA THR A 41 -3.57 -6.73 12.19
C THR A 41 -2.46 -5.80 12.65
N ASN A 42 -1.81 -5.14 11.70
CA ASN A 42 -0.83 -4.11 11.99
C ASN A 42 -1.53 -2.75 12.10
N ILE A 43 -1.27 -2.03 13.20
CA ILE A 43 -1.89 -0.74 13.49
C ILE A 43 -0.84 0.36 13.40
N ILE A 44 -1.10 1.33 12.53
CA ILE A 44 -0.36 2.59 12.44
C ILE A 44 -1.17 3.64 13.19
N GLU A 45 -0.67 4.09 14.33
CA GLU A 45 -1.27 5.18 15.09
C GLU A 45 -0.88 6.51 14.47
N LEU A 46 -1.87 7.40 14.29
CA LEU A 46 -1.70 8.73 13.73
C LEU A 46 -1.90 9.76 14.84
N LYS A 47 -0.98 10.71 14.98
CA LYS A 47 -1.02 11.70 16.07
C LYS A 47 -1.82 12.94 15.68
N ASN A 48 -1.54 13.50 14.52
CA ASN A 48 -2.20 14.68 13.99
C ASN A 48 -2.30 14.59 12.46
N PRO A 49 -3.07 13.64 11.93
CA PRO A 49 -3.08 13.36 10.51
C PRO A 49 -3.84 14.42 9.74
N LYS A 50 -3.22 14.90 8.66
CA LYS A 50 -3.88 15.67 7.61
C LYS A 50 -4.19 14.76 6.43
N LYS A 51 -5.47 14.41 6.26
CA LYS A 51 -5.94 13.62 5.12
C LYS A 51 -6.35 14.53 3.96
N ILE A 52 -5.89 14.20 2.75
CA ILE A 52 -6.26 14.89 1.50
C ILE A 52 -6.70 13.84 0.48
N HIS A 53 -7.95 13.93 0.04
CA HIS A 53 -8.45 13.07 -1.05
C HIS A 53 -7.81 13.46 -2.38
N ARG A 54 -7.47 12.45 -3.18
CA ARG A 54 -6.82 12.58 -4.49
C ARG A 54 -7.71 11.94 -5.54
N PHE A 55 -7.72 12.52 -6.73
CA PHE A 55 -8.67 12.12 -7.78
C PHE A 55 -7.95 11.95 -9.11
N ASP A 56 -8.21 10.83 -9.76
CA ASP A 56 -7.88 10.56 -11.15
C ASP A 56 -9.00 9.68 -11.74
N SER A 57 -9.23 9.75 -13.04
CA SER A 57 -10.24 8.95 -13.75
C SER A 57 -10.13 7.43 -13.53
N CYS A 58 -8.95 6.94 -13.18
CA CYS A 58 -8.68 5.53 -12.89
C CYS A 58 -8.66 5.17 -11.41
N VAL A 59 -8.80 6.14 -10.51
CA VAL A 59 -8.76 5.93 -9.06
C VAL A 59 -10.18 5.88 -8.50
N PHE A 60 -10.55 4.72 -7.96
CA PHE A 60 -11.82 4.51 -7.27
C PHE A 60 -11.82 5.15 -5.87
N ASP A 61 -10.73 5.01 -5.14
CA ASP A 61 -10.50 5.66 -3.85
C ASP A 61 -9.01 5.97 -3.70
N GLY A 62 -8.68 7.22 -3.36
CA GLY A 62 -7.31 7.67 -3.28
C GLY A 62 -7.16 8.84 -2.33
N PHE A 63 -6.11 8.82 -1.52
CA PHE A 63 -5.79 9.91 -0.61
C PHE A 63 -4.34 9.87 -0.13
N THR A 64 -3.87 11.02 0.32
CA THR A 64 -2.63 11.13 1.11
C THR A 64 -2.96 11.42 2.57
N ILE A 65 -2.14 10.91 3.49
CA ILE A 65 -2.14 11.27 4.91
C ILE A 65 -0.75 11.76 5.27
N ASP A 66 -0.66 13.00 5.73
CA ASP A 66 0.55 13.56 6.34
C ASP A 66 0.38 13.55 7.86
N ASP A 67 1.26 12.86 8.58
CA ASP A 67 1.36 12.92 10.04
C ASP A 67 2.76 13.41 10.45
N VAL A 68 2.99 13.55 11.75
CA VAL A 68 4.30 13.98 12.30
C VAL A 68 5.40 12.98 11.93
N ASN A 69 5.11 11.68 12.00
CA ASN A 69 6.11 10.62 11.88
C ASN A 69 6.06 9.86 10.55
N LEU A 70 5.07 10.14 9.70
CA LEU A 70 4.91 9.43 8.45
C LEU A 70 4.19 10.26 7.39
N HIS A 71 4.40 9.86 6.14
CA HIS A 71 3.58 10.23 5.00
C HIS A 71 3.03 8.96 4.37
N LEU A 72 1.78 8.97 3.91
CA LEU A 72 1.17 7.81 3.29
C LEU A 72 0.33 8.22 2.09
N GLU A 73 0.40 7.43 1.02
CA GLU A 73 -0.47 7.51 -0.14
C GLU A 73 -1.15 6.16 -0.36
N TYR A 74 -2.47 6.18 -0.39
CA TYR A 74 -3.31 5.03 -0.68
C TYR A 74 -3.95 5.22 -2.05
N ILE A 75 -3.90 4.19 -2.89
CA ILE A 75 -4.43 4.22 -4.24
C ILE A 75 -5.20 2.93 -4.49
N LYS A 76 -6.51 3.03 -4.70
CA LYS A 76 -7.35 1.94 -5.18
C LYS A 76 -7.83 2.24 -6.57
N LEU A 77 -7.48 1.39 -7.53
CA LEU A 77 -7.88 1.58 -8.93
C LEU A 77 -9.30 1.06 -9.17
N HIS A 78 -9.96 1.63 -10.18
CA HIS A 78 -11.15 1.03 -10.76
C HIS A 78 -10.81 -0.32 -11.41
N SER A 79 -11.76 -1.25 -11.44
CA SER A 79 -11.57 -2.61 -12.00
C SER A 79 -11.21 -2.67 -13.48
N GLN A 80 -11.38 -1.57 -14.21
CA GLN A 80 -11.04 -1.42 -15.63
C GLN A 80 -9.73 -0.65 -15.86
N CYS A 81 -9.00 -0.38 -14.78
CA CYS A 81 -7.72 0.31 -14.79
C CYS A 81 -6.66 -0.59 -14.18
N GLN A 82 -5.44 -0.43 -14.67
CA GLN A 82 -4.29 -1.16 -14.20
C GLN A 82 -3.07 -0.24 -14.09
N TRP A 83 -2.12 -0.65 -13.27
CA TRP A 83 -0.79 -0.08 -13.29
C TRP A 83 -0.10 -0.40 -14.61
N ASN A 84 0.56 0.59 -15.20
CA ASN A 84 1.34 0.42 -16.44
C ASN A 84 2.75 -0.15 -16.16
N GLY A 85 2.96 -0.72 -14.98
CA GLY A 85 4.24 -1.20 -14.47
C GLY A 85 4.14 -1.57 -12.99
N LEU A 86 5.29 -1.79 -12.34
CA LEU A 86 5.32 -2.09 -10.92
C LEU A 86 5.04 -0.82 -10.11
N SER A 87 3.95 -0.82 -9.36
CA SER A 87 3.49 0.29 -8.51
C SER A 87 4.58 0.77 -7.54
N SER A 88 5.29 -0.18 -6.90
CA SER A 88 6.45 0.09 -6.05
C SER A 88 7.57 0.84 -6.77
N SER A 89 7.83 0.51 -8.04
CA SER A 89 8.90 1.13 -8.83
C SER A 89 8.52 2.55 -9.25
N PHE A 90 7.25 2.79 -9.58
CA PHE A 90 6.75 4.13 -9.86
C PHE A 90 6.87 5.04 -8.64
N TYR A 91 6.51 4.54 -7.46
CA TYR A 91 6.64 5.33 -6.23
C TYR A 91 8.12 5.63 -5.90
N GLN A 92 9.03 4.66 -6.04
CA GLN A 92 10.47 4.91 -5.87
C GLN A 92 11.00 5.97 -6.83
N ASN A 93 10.59 5.93 -8.10
CA ASN A 93 10.96 6.97 -9.06
C ASN A 93 10.38 8.33 -8.66
N PHE A 94 9.12 8.35 -8.23
CA PHE A 94 8.48 9.55 -7.70
C PHE A 94 9.23 10.12 -6.49
N LEU A 95 9.72 9.29 -5.57
CA LEU A 95 10.60 9.71 -4.48
C LEU A 95 11.89 10.34 -5.00
N ASN A 96 12.58 9.70 -5.94
CA ASN A 96 13.84 10.21 -6.51
C ASN A 96 13.67 11.56 -7.23
N LEU A 97 12.51 11.79 -7.85
CA LEU A 97 12.20 13.05 -8.53
C LEU A 97 11.88 14.19 -7.55
N ASN A 98 11.36 13.88 -6.37
CA ASN A 98 10.96 14.88 -5.37
C ASN A 98 12.01 15.10 -4.27
N ILE A 99 12.79 14.08 -3.95
CA ILE A 99 13.85 14.11 -2.94
C ILE A 99 15.19 13.97 -3.65
N LYS A 100 15.88 15.10 -3.83
CA LYS A 100 17.18 15.10 -4.53
C LYS A 100 18.24 14.35 -3.73
N LYS A 101 19.11 13.62 -4.44
CA LYS A 101 20.24 12.84 -3.86
C LYS A 101 19.80 11.73 -2.89
N LEU A 102 18.61 11.18 -3.09
CA LEU A 102 18.14 10.02 -2.34
C LEU A 102 18.99 8.78 -2.68
N GLN A 103 19.45 8.06 -1.67
CA GLN A 103 20.27 6.85 -1.81
C GLN A 103 19.54 5.65 -1.22
N LEU A 104 19.34 4.60 -2.01
CA LEU A 104 18.83 3.33 -1.50
C LEU A 104 19.97 2.60 -0.77
N ILE A 105 19.79 2.36 0.52
CA ILE A 105 20.79 1.68 1.37
C ILE A 105 20.55 0.18 1.38
N LYS A 106 19.29 -0.24 1.61
CA LYS A 106 18.94 -1.65 1.73
C LYS A 106 17.47 -1.89 1.42
N THR A 107 17.17 -3.09 0.95
CA THR A 107 15.80 -3.58 0.74
C THR A 107 15.57 -4.79 1.62
N PHE A 108 14.38 -4.88 2.20
CA PHE A 108 13.90 -6.00 2.99
C PHE A 108 12.55 -6.45 2.44
N LYS A 109 12.26 -7.74 2.53
CA LYS A 109 10.94 -8.29 2.25
C LYS A 109 10.46 -9.03 3.48
N LYS A 110 9.31 -8.62 4.00
CA LYS A 110 8.72 -9.20 5.20
C LYS A 110 7.23 -9.37 4.97
N ASP A 111 6.79 -10.61 4.90
CA ASP A 111 5.41 -10.97 4.59
C ASP A 111 4.92 -10.26 3.31
N LYS A 112 3.89 -9.42 3.41
CA LYS A 112 3.34 -8.60 2.31
C LYS A 112 3.97 -7.21 2.17
N TYR A 113 5.02 -6.91 2.92
CA TYR A 113 5.68 -5.61 2.94
C TYR A 113 7.00 -5.66 2.15
N ASN A 114 7.12 -4.79 1.17
CA ASN A 114 8.39 -4.44 0.54
C ASN A 114 8.93 -3.19 1.25
N ILE A 115 10.06 -3.30 1.92
CA ILE A 115 10.62 -2.25 2.78
C ILE A 115 11.95 -1.79 2.18
N PHE A 116 12.12 -0.48 2.05
CA PHE A 116 13.28 0.17 1.44
C PHE A 116 13.84 1.18 2.43
N LEU A 117 15.07 0.96 2.88
CA LEU A 117 15.81 1.92 3.69
C LEU A 117 16.50 2.90 2.76
N TYR A 118 16.13 4.17 2.87
CA TYR A 118 16.74 5.26 2.13
C TYR A 118 17.56 6.16 3.04
N ALA A 119 18.58 6.79 2.47
CA ALA A 119 19.35 7.85 3.13
C ALA A 119 19.47 9.11 2.26
N LYS A 120 19.53 10.26 2.92
CA LYS A 120 19.89 11.55 2.33
C LYS A 120 20.60 12.41 3.37
N ASP A 121 21.79 12.91 3.02
CA ASP A 121 22.60 13.77 3.89
C ASP A 121 22.78 13.20 5.31
N GLY A 122 23.00 11.89 5.40
CA GLY A 122 23.18 11.17 6.68
C GLY A 122 21.89 10.92 7.47
N LYS A 123 20.73 11.31 6.95
CA LYS A 123 19.41 11.03 7.54
C LYS A 123 18.77 9.86 6.83
N GLU A 124 18.17 8.96 7.60
CA GLU A 124 17.55 7.75 7.08
C GLU A 124 16.04 7.76 7.28
N PHE A 125 15.32 7.09 6.38
CA PHE A 125 13.88 6.82 6.53
C PHE A 125 13.51 5.55 5.79
N TYR A 126 12.36 4.98 6.13
CA TYR A 126 11.82 3.82 5.44
C TYR A 126 10.74 4.20 4.44
N PHE A 127 10.83 3.67 3.23
CA PHE A 127 9.70 3.54 2.32
C PHE A 127 9.17 2.11 2.43
N VAL A 128 7.87 1.96 2.67
CA VAL A 128 7.18 0.68 2.75
C VAL A 128 6.08 0.65 1.72
N HIS A 129 6.05 -0.42 0.93
CA HIS A 129 4.98 -0.71 0.00
C HIS A 129 4.27 -2.01 0.39
N THR A 130 2.95 -1.96 0.43
CA THR A 130 2.09 -3.14 0.54
C THR A 130 0.88 -2.97 -0.35
N TYR A 131 0.22 -4.06 -0.69
CA TYR A 131 -0.90 -4.05 -1.62
C TYR A 131 -1.92 -5.14 -1.27
N ASP A 132 -3.15 -4.93 -1.70
CA ASP A 132 -4.18 -5.97 -1.79
C ASP A 132 -4.57 -6.22 -3.25
N VAL A 133 -5.72 -6.85 -3.50
CA VAL A 133 -6.15 -7.24 -4.86
C VAL A 133 -6.25 -6.04 -5.83
N SER A 134 -6.60 -4.85 -5.32
CA SER A 134 -6.91 -3.68 -6.18
C SER A 134 -6.35 -2.37 -5.66
N SER A 135 -5.64 -2.41 -4.55
CA SER A 135 -5.12 -1.21 -3.91
C SER A 135 -3.68 -1.37 -3.45
N ASP A 136 -2.99 -0.24 -3.46
CA ASP A 136 -1.62 -0.08 -3.04
C ASP A 136 -1.54 0.94 -1.92
N LEU A 137 -0.67 0.66 -0.96
CA LEU A 137 -0.33 1.56 0.12
C LEU A 137 1.17 1.84 0.06
N PHE A 138 1.49 3.12 -0.09
CA PHE A 138 2.84 3.64 -0.04
C PHE A 138 2.99 4.40 1.26
N LEU A 139 3.90 3.97 2.12
CA LEU A 139 4.16 4.57 3.42
C LEU A 139 5.61 5.02 3.48
N ILE A 140 5.82 6.23 3.96
CA ILE A 140 7.12 6.77 4.32
C ILE A 140 7.12 6.87 5.83
N ASP A 141 7.90 6.03 6.48
CA ASP A 141 8.05 5.95 7.93
C ASP A 141 9.34 6.70 8.31
N TYR A 142 9.18 7.93 8.77
CA TYR A 142 10.29 8.86 9.02
C TYR A 142 11.10 8.52 10.27
N ASP A 143 10.47 7.88 11.27
CA ASP A 143 11.10 7.53 12.54
C ASP A 143 11.27 6.02 12.75
N GLY A 144 10.85 5.21 11.78
CA GLY A 144 10.95 3.75 11.81
C GLY A 144 9.96 3.08 12.77
N SER A 145 9.00 3.83 13.31
CA SER A 145 8.07 3.33 14.33
C SER A 145 7.13 2.25 13.81
N PHE A 146 6.82 2.25 12.51
CA PHE A 146 6.04 1.19 11.90
C PHE A 146 6.92 0.00 11.53
N VAL A 147 8.05 0.23 10.86
CA VAL A 147 8.95 -0.86 10.42
C VAL A 147 9.45 -1.69 11.59
N THR A 148 9.79 -1.05 12.71
CA THR A 148 10.24 -1.74 13.93
C THR A 148 9.18 -2.70 14.50
N LYS A 149 7.88 -2.48 14.22
CA LYS A 149 6.81 -3.38 14.68
C LYS A 149 6.64 -4.61 13.79
N ILE A 150 7.01 -4.51 12.52
CA ILE A 150 6.75 -5.57 11.53
C ILE A 150 8.00 -6.33 11.11
N CYS A 151 9.19 -5.79 11.36
CA CYS A 151 10.46 -6.35 10.90
C CYS A 151 11.56 -6.20 11.97
N ASP A 152 11.69 -7.22 12.82
CA ASP A 152 12.71 -7.24 13.89
C ASP A 152 14.15 -7.22 13.36
N GLU A 153 14.36 -7.74 12.14
CA GLU A 153 15.67 -7.77 11.47
C GLU A 153 16.00 -6.45 10.73
N CYS A 154 15.04 -5.54 10.65
CA CYS A 154 15.26 -4.23 10.03
C CYS A 154 16.02 -3.31 10.98
N TYR A 155 16.84 -2.42 10.42
CA TYR A 155 17.71 -1.55 11.21
C TYR A 155 16.90 -0.54 12.04
N LEU A 156 17.35 -0.25 13.25
CA LEU A 156 16.73 0.80 14.05
C LEU A 156 17.31 2.14 13.61
N LEU A 157 16.45 3.03 13.11
CA LEU A 157 16.85 4.40 12.80
C LEU A 157 17.31 5.10 14.08
N ASP A 158 18.36 5.90 13.97
CA ASP A 158 18.72 6.82 15.04
C ASP A 158 17.65 7.91 15.12
N LYS A 159 16.79 7.82 16.14
CA LYS A 159 15.68 8.75 16.38
C LYS A 159 16.15 10.19 16.63
N SER A 160 17.43 10.42 16.91
CA SER A 160 18.01 11.75 17.07
C SER A 160 18.22 12.48 15.73
N ILE A 161 18.26 11.75 14.60
CA ILE A 161 18.50 12.29 13.26
C ILE A 161 17.29 12.02 12.37
N GLN A 162 16.22 12.79 12.56
CA GLN A 162 14.98 12.60 11.79
C GLN A 162 15.07 13.22 10.40
N PHE A 163 14.66 12.43 9.41
CA PHE A 163 14.35 12.92 8.07
C PHE A 163 13.13 13.86 8.15
N ASN A 164 13.27 15.08 7.63
CA ASN A 164 12.30 16.16 7.82
C ASN A 164 11.81 16.78 6.50
N GLU A 165 12.23 16.25 5.36
CA GLU A 165 11.71 16.68 4.06
C GLU A 165 10.38 15.99 3.80
N ARG A 166 9.29 16.78 3.77
CA ARG A 166 7.95 16.26 3.54
C ARG A 166 7.67 16.10 2.06
N ILE A 167 6.89 15.07 1.73
CA ILE A 167 6.38 14.86 0.38
C ILE A 167 5.03 15.55 0.28
N ASP A 168 5.01 16.68 -0.42
CA ASP A 168 3.81 17.51 -0.61
C ASP A 168 3.03 17.18 -1.90
N LYS A 169 3.46 16.15 -2.62
CA LYS A 169 2.87 15.72 -3.90
C LYS A 169 2.31 14.30 -3.80
N SER A 170 1.48 13.95 -4.77
CA SER A 170 0.87 12.64 -4.91
C SER A 170 1.23 12.03 -6.26
N LEU A 171 1.41 10.72 -6.28
CA LEU A 171 1.56 9.94 -7.51
C LEU A 171 0.28 10.03 -8.36
N ILE A 172 -0.90 10.01 -7.73
CA ILE A 172 -2.20 10.21 -8.39
C ILE A 172 -2.22 11.52 -9.18
N ASP A 173 -1.83 12.65 -8.55
CA ASP A 173 -1.89 13.97 -9.20
C ASP A 173 -0.95 14.07 -10.42
N ARG A 174 0.11 13.26 -10.44
CA ARG A 174 1.08 13.21 -11.55
C ARG A 174 0.72 12.20 -12.63
N ASN A 175 -0.28 11.36 -12.41
CA ASN A 175 -0.63 10.30 -13.34
C ASN A 175 -0.98 10.83 -14.75
N PHE A 176 -1.62 12.00 -14.83
CA PHE A 176 -1.93 12.64 -16.12
C PHE A 176 -0.70 12.88 -17.00
N PHE A 177 0.46 13.19 -16.40
CA PHE A 177 1.70 13.46 -17.13
C PHE A 177 2.57 12.22 -17.31
N GLU A 178 2.56 11.33 -16.32
CA GLU A 178 3.54 10.24 -16.20
C GLU A 178 2.96 8.88 -16.60
N GLY A 179 1.63 8.77 -16.69
CA GLY A 179 0.94 7.55 -17.12
C GLY A 179 1.24 6.34 -16.25
N TYR A 180 1.29 6.51 -14.93
CA TYR A 180 1.56 5.42 -13.98
C TYR A 180 0.50 4.32 -14.02
N PHE A 181 -0.76 4.69 -14.23
CA PHE A 181 -1.89 3.78 -14.39
C PHE A 181 -2.88 4.35 -15.40
N SER A 182 -3.53 3.46 -16.15
CA SER A 182 -4.54 3.85 -17.15
C SER A 182 -5.60 2.77 -17.32
N ARG A 183 -6.67 3.12 -18.04
CA ARG A 183 -7.69 2.14 -18.43
C ARG A 183 -7.07 1.09 -19.33
N GLU A 184 -7.45 -0.16 -19.14
CA GLU A 184 -7.14 -1.21 -20.09
C GLU A 184 -7.73 -0.84 -21.45
N SER A 185 -6.88 -0.79 -22.48
CA SER A 185 -7.32 -0.52 -23.84
C SER A 185 -7.54 -1.85 -24.55
N ASN A 186 -8.74 -2.07 -25.10
CA ASN A 186 -9.06 -3.27 -25.90
C ASN A 186 -8.26 -3.38 -27.22
N ARG A 187 -7.28 -2.50 -27.49
CA ARG A 187 -6.54 -2.51 -28.77
C ARG A 187 -5.56 -3.66 -28.91
N ASP A 188 -5.09 -4.26 -27.81
CA ASP A 188 -4.13 -5.37 -27.87
C ASP A 188 -4.78 -6.71 -28.30
N TYR A 189 -6.10 -6.76 -28.45
CA TYR A 189 -6.83 -7.93 -28.93
C TYR A 189 -6.93 -8.05 -30.46
N TYR A 190 -6.54 -7.02 -31.21
CA TYR A 190 -6.68 -6.99 -32.68
C TYR A 190 -5.35 -7.11 -33.45
N GLU A 191 -4.22 -7.30 -32.76
CA GLU A 191 -2.90 -7.51 -33.41
C GLU A 191 -2.30 -8.90 -33.12
N LYS A 192 -3.11 -9.96 -33.23
CA LYS A 192 -2.62 -11.34 -33.33
C LYS A 192 -3.19 -12.04 -34.55
#